data_AF-A0A0P9E849-F1
#
_entry.id   AF-A0A0P9E849-F1
#
_cell.length_a   1.000
_cell.length_b   1.000
_cell.length_c   1.000
_cell.angle_alpha   90.00
_cell.angle_beta   90.00
_cell.angle_gamma   90.00
#
_symmetry.space_group_name_H-M   'P 1'
#
loop_
_entity.id
_entity.type
_entity.pdbx_description
1 polymer ?
#
loop_
_entity_poly.entity_id
_entity_poly.type
_entity_poly.pdbx_seq_one_letter_code
_entity_poly.pdbx_strand_id
1 'polypeptide(L)' 'MLPNEATKVIEGKGRFINRPTKTGKKFYDRFFIYVPTEVARDGTFPFKVREEVNVRIENNRLIIEKMKEQKKE' A
#
# COMPACT_ATOMS: atom_id res chain seq x y z
N MET A 1 31.02 -5.32 14.78
CA MET A 1 30.20 -5.44 13.56
C MET A 1 29.05 -6.37 13.90
N LEU A 2 27.86 -5.82 14.14
CA LEU A 2 26.67 -6.64 14.38
C LEU A 2 26.15 -7.09 13.01
N PRO A 3 25.84 -8.39 12.82
CA PRO A 3 25.32 -8.88 11.56
C PRO A 3 23.99 -8.16 11.28
N ASN A 4 23.89 -7.60 10.07
CA ASN A 4 22.66 -7.02 9.53
C ASN A 4 21.51 -7.98 9.84
N GLU A 5 20.57 -7.54 10.69
CA GLU A 5 19.27 -8.19 10.82
C GLU A 5 18.74 -8.36 9.40
N ALA A 6 18.74 -9.62 8.94
CA ALA A 6 18.15 -9.99 7.68
C ALA A 6 16.72 -9.46 7.71
N THR A 7 16.48 -8.36 7.01
CA THR A 7 15.18 -7.73 6.96
C THR A 7 14.24 -8.82 6.48
N LYS A 8 13.34 -9.27 7.35
CA LYS A 8 12.44 -10.37 7.05
C LYS A 8 11.48 -9.89 5.98
N VAL A 9 11.85 -10.09 4.72
CA VAL A 9 11.03 -9.73 3.57
C VAL A 9 9.97 -10.82 3.44
N ILE A 10 8.73 -10.47 3.79
CA ILE A 10 7.57 -11.29 3.47
C ILE A 10 7.05 -10.77 2.14
N GLU A 11 7.20 -11.59 1.10
CA GLU A 11 6.76 -11.26 -0.25
C GLU A 11 5.66 -12.23 -0.70
N GLY A 12 4.77 -11.75 -1.56
CA GLY A 12 3.74 -12.57 -2.18
C GLY A 12 3.22 -11.93 -3.46
N LYS A 13 2.65 -12.74 -4.35
CA LYS A 13 2.11 -12.26 -5.63
C LYS A 13 0.77 -11.55 -5.40
N GLY A 14 0.79 -10.23 -5.44
CA GLY A 14 -0.41 -9.39 -5.48
C GLY A 14 -1.02 -9.31 -6.87
N ARG A 15 -2.19 -8.69 -6.97
CA ARG A 15 -2.82 -8.35 -8.26
C ARG A 15 -3.19 -6.88 -8.27
N PHE A 16 -2.73 -6.17 -9.30
CA PHE A 16 -3.20 -4.82 -9.61
C PHE A 16 -4.41 -4.93 -10.53
N ILE A 17 -5.55 -4.41 -10.10
CA ILE A 17 -6.78 -4.41 -10.89
C ILE A 17 -7.31 -2.98 -11.03
N ASN A 18 -7.75 -2.61 -12.22
CA ASN A 18 -8.58 -1.43 -12.41
C ASN A 18 -10.05 -1.86 -12.38
N ARG A 19 -10.83 -1.29 -11.47
CA ARG A 19 -12.29 -1.35 -11.48
C ARG A 19 -12.83 0.03 -11.83
N PRO A 20 -13.06 0.33 -13.12
CA PRO A 20 -13.72 1.57 -13.49
C PRO A 20 -15.13 1.59 -12.89
N THR A 21 -15.45 2.68 -12.20
CA THR A 21 -16.77 2.93 -11.63
C THR A 21 -17.43 4.06 -12.39
N LYS A 22 -18.66 3.84 -12.86
CA LYS A 22 -19.48 4.87 -13.49
C LYS A 22 -20.30 5.57 -12.42
N THR A 23 -20.01 6.83 -12.16
CA THR A 23 -20.82 7.67 -11.26
C THR A 23 -21.39 8.81 -12.09
N GLY A 24 -22.70 8.74 -12.37
CA GLY A 24 -23.40 9.68 -13.25
C GLY A 24 -22.91 9.60 -14.71
N LYS A 25 -22.40 10.71 -15.25
CA LYS A 25 -21.87 10.84 -16.62
C LYS A 25 -20.35 10.63 -16.71
N LYS A 26 -19.62 10.45 -15.60
CA LYS A 26 -18.16 10.32 -15.57
C LYS A 26 -17.73 8.91 -15.18
N PHE A 27 -16.72 8.40 -15.87
CA PHE A 27 -16.01 7.17 -15.52
C PHE A 27 -14.83 7.55 -14.63
N TYR A 28 -14.76 6.93 -13.45
CA TYR A 28 -13.62 7.07 -12.55
C TYR A 28 -12.93 5.71 -12.43
N ASP A 29 -11.68 5.66 -12.85
CA ASP A 29 -10.83 4.50 -12.63
C ASP A 29 -10.54 4.36 -11.13
N ARG A 30 -10.75 3.17 -10.59
CA ARG A 30 -10.35 2.83 -9.23
C ARG A 30 -9.38 1.68 -9.30
N PHE A 31 -8.12 1.98 -9.03
CA PHE A 31 -7.09 0.98 -8.96
C PHE A 31 -7.07 0.34 -7.57
N PHE A 32 -7.03 -0.98 -7.54
CA PHE A 32 -6.90 -1.77 -6.32
C PHE A 32 -5.65 -2.63 -6.41
N ILE A 33 -4.87 -2.65 -5.33
CA ILE A 33 -3.78 -3.60 -5.13
C ILE A 33 -4.27 -4.64 -4.15
N TYR A 34 -4.34 -5.88 -4.60
CA TYR A 34 -4.55 -7.00 -3.70
C TYR A 34 -3.24 -7.29 -2.96
N VAL A 35 -3.24 -7.06 -1.64
CA VAL A 35 -2.16 -7.46 -0.75
C VAL A 35 -2.41 -8.91 -0.31
N PRO A 36 -1.47 -9.85 -0.54
CA PRO A 36 -1.59 -11.22 -0.09
C PRO A 36 -1.88 -11.32 1.41
N THR A 37 -2.71 -12.27 1.81
CA THR A 37 -3.10 -12.44 3.22
C THR A 37 -1.91 -12.68 4.15
N GLU A 38 -0.86 -13.36 3.68
CA GLU A 38 0.38 -13.61 4.42
C GLU A 38 1.11 -12.30 4.77
N VAL A 39 1.10 -11.32 3.85
CA VAL A 39 1.68 -10.00 4.06
C VAL A 39 0.78 -9.15 4.97
N ALA A 40 -0.54 -9.17 4.73
CA ALA A 40 -1.49 -8.33 5.45
C ALA A 40 -1.75 -8.77 6.90
N ARG A 41 -1.55 -10.06 7.22
CA ARG A 41 -1.70 -10.60 8.58
C ARG A 41 -0.43 -10.54 9.40
N ASP A 42 0.70 -10.14 8.80
CA ASP A 42 1.94 -10.01 9.56
C ASP A 42 1.80 -8.88 10.59
N GLY A 43 2.30 -9.12 11.80
CA GLY A 43 2.22 -8.15 12.90
C GLY A 43 2.99 -6.85 12.61
N THR A 44 3.92 -6.86 11.65
CA THR A 44 4.67 -5.69 11.21
C THR A 44 4.00 -4.94 10.06
N PHE A 45 2.84 -5.40 9.59
CA PHE A 45 2.14 -4.74 8.49
C PHE A 45 1.76 -3.29 8.87
N PRO A 46 2.21 -2.30 8.11
CA PRO A 46 2.14 -0.90 8.54
C PRO A 46 0.78 -0.27 8.25
N PHE A 47 -0.30 -0.99 7.95
CA PHE A 47 -1.59 -0.36 7.67
C PHE A 47 -2.74 -1.05 8.38
N LYS A 48 -3.72 -0.28 8.82
CA LYS A 48 -5.02 -0.80 9.28
C LYS A 48 -6.06 -0.69 8.17
N VAL A 49 -7.11 -1.50 8.30
CA VAL A 49 -8.26 -1.45 7.40
C VAL A 49 -8.91 -0.06 7.52
N ARG A 50 -9.11 0.62 6.37
CA ARG A 50 -9.62 2.00 6.23
C ARG A 50 -8.65 3.13 6.64
N GLU A 51 -7.37 2.85 6.82
CA GLU A 51 -6.36 3.90 7.02
C GLU A 51 -6.03 4.60 5.69
N GLU A 52 -5.85 5.92 5.72
CA GLU A 52 -5.38 6.69 4.58
C GLU A 52 -3.87 6.53 4.42
N VAL A 53 -3.42 6.27 3.19
CA VAL A 53 -2.02 6.02 2.86
C VAL A 53 -1.57 6.96 1.77
N ASN A 54 -0.31 7.35 1.82
CA ASN A 54 0.31 8.11 0.74
C ASN A 54 0.90 7.13 -0.27
N VAL A 55 0.52 7.27 -1.54
CA VAL A 55 0.96 6.42 -2.64
C VAL A 55 1.77 7.29 -3.60
N ARG A 56 3.07 7.03 -3.71
CA ARG A 56 3.98 7.79 -4.58
C ARG A 56 4.83 6.86 -5.44
N ILE A 57 5.31 7.38 -6.56
CA ILE A 57 6.26 6.70 -7.44
C ILE A 57 7.62 7.36 -7.24
N GLU A 58 8.64 6.57 -6.90
CA GLU A 58 10.01 7.03 -6.73
C GLU A 58 10.95 5.98 -7.31
N ASN A 59 11.93 6.38 -8.13
CA ASN A 59 12.91 5.48 -8.75
C ASN A 59 12.27 4.26 -9.45
N ASN A 60 11.18 4.46 -10.18
CA ASN A 60 10.44 3.39 -10.87
C ASN A 60 9.82 2.34 -9.94
N ARG A 61 9.66 2.65 -8.65
CA ARG A 61 9.02 1.80 -7.63
C ARG A 61 7.80 2.51 -7.08
N LEU A 62 6.73 1.74 -6.84
CA LEU A 62 5.56 2.21 -6.12
C LEU A 62 5.85 2.10 -4.62
N ILE A 63 5.77 3.23 -3.92
CA ILE A 63 5.97 3.32 -2.49
C ILE A 63 4.63 3.68 -1.86
N ILE A 64 4.20 2.87 -0.88
CA ILE A 64 3.00 3.11 -0.08
C ILE A 64 3.48 3.35 1.35
N GLU A 65 3.19 4.52 1.89
CA GLU A 65 3.59 4.93 3.24
C GLU A 65 2.38 5.37 4.05
N LYS A 66 2.47 5.26 5.38
CA LYS A 66 1.45 5.84 6.26
C LYS A 66 1.38 7.33 6.01
N MET A 67 0.17 7.86 5.88
CA MET A 67 0.01 9.30 5.87
C MET A 67 0.44 9.81 7.26
N LYS A 68 1.55 10.52 7.34
CA LYS A 68 1.89 11.26 8.56
C LYS A 68 0.79 12.31 8.69
N GLU A 69 -0.04 12.20 9.72
CA GLU A 69 -0.89 13.31 10.14
C GLU A 69 0.03 14.51 10.29
N GLN A 70 -0.05 15.45 9.34
CA GLN A 70 0.47 16.78 9.57
C GLN A 70 -0.39 17.32 10.71
N LYS A 71 0.14 17.26 11.94
CA LYS A 71 -0.28 18.16 12.99
C LYS A 71 -0.22 19.56 12.39
N LYS A 72 -1.39 20.12 12.05
CA LYS A 72 -1.52 21.55 11.88
C LYS A 72 -1.19 22.16 13.24
N GLU A 73 0.00 22.76 13.34
CA GLU A 73 0.32 23.72 14.40
C GLU A 73 -0.55 24.97 14.24
#